data_AF-A0AB34DF66-F1
#
_entry.id   AF-A0AB34DF66-F1
#
_cell.length_a   1.000
_cell.length_b   1.000
_cell.length_c   1.000
_cell.angle_alpha   90.00
_cell.angle_beta   90.00
_cell.angle_gamma   90.00
#
_symmetry.space_group_name_H-M   'P 1'
#
loop_
_entity.id
_entity.type
_entity.pdbx_description
1 polymer ?
#
loop_
_entity_poly.entity_id
_entity_poly.type
_entity_poly.pdbx_seq_one_letter_code
_entity_poly.pdbx_strand_id
1 'polypeptide(L)'
;MNFFILDEHYKKAELNGINRRRLQERIYRYDWDIERAITQPVGTKKMDFDRKHGEWMHIAEQNGVSRFTFYSRLKRGWSYHLAATKPPGKQGNRYDENGELKEVM
;
A
#
# COMPACT_ATOMS: atom_id res chain seq x y z
N MET A 1 17.85 -14.12 27.23
CA MET A 1 18.73 -12.93 27.30
C MET A 1 18.03 -11.86 28.12
N ASN A 2 18.66 -11.31 29.17
CA ASN A 2 18.08 -10.19 29.93
C ASN A 2 18.56 -8.89 29.30
N PHE A 3 17.72 -8.29 28.46
CA PHE A 3 17.98 -6.97 27.90
C PHE A 3 17.43 -5.89 28.84
N PHE A 4 18.32 -5.09 29.43
CA PHE A 4 17.96 -3.89 30.16
C PHE A 4 17.85 -2.72 29.18
N ILE A 5 16.63 -2.23 28.94
CA ILE A 5 16.41 -1.06 28.09
C ILE A 5 16.51 0.19 28.95
N LEU A 6 17.61 0.94 28.81
CA LEU A 6 17.79 2.27 29.38
C LEU A 6 17.04 3.35 28.63
N ASP A 7 16.82 4.48 29.30
CA ASP A 7 16.17 5.67 28.75
C ASP A 7 16.89 6.24 27.52
N GLU A 8 18.22 6.10 27.49
CA GLU A 8 19.05 6.48 26.34
C GLU A 8 18.72 5.70 25.06
N HIS A 9 18.37 4.40 25.19
CA HIS A 9 17.97 3.60 24.03
C HIS A 9 16.64 4.06 23.46
N TYR A 10 15.72 4.53 24.31
CA TYR A 10 14.47 5.12 23.84
C TYR A 10 14.70 6.43 23.10
N LYS A 11 15.57 7.32 23.63
CA LYS A 11 15.94 8.57 22.94
C LYS A 11 16.59 8.30 21.59
N LYS A 12 17.53 7.36 21.52
CA LYS A 12 18.16 6.96 20.24
C LYS A 12 17.16 6.34 19.26
N ALA A 13 16.24 5.50 19.73
CA ALA A 13 15.21 4.91 18.90
C ALA A 13 14.27 5.97 18.33
N GLU A 14 13.87 6.96 19.13
CA GLU A 14 12.99 8.05 18.72
C GLU A 14 13.62 8.92 17.62
N LEU A 15 14.93 9.21 17.73
CA LEU A 15 15.70 9.88 16.67
C LEU A 15 15.70 9.10 15.35
N ASN A 16 15.57 7.77 15.40
CA ASN A 16 15.47 6.88 14.24
C ASN A 16 14.01 6.58 13.82
N GLY A 17 13.03 7.30 14.37
CA GLY A 17 11.61 7.13 14.07
C GLY A 17 10.99 5.84 14.64
N ILE A 18 11.65 5.21 15.62
CA ILE A 18 11.20 3.98 16.27
C ILE A 18 10.60 4.36 17.62
N ASN A 19 9.29 4.20 17.76
CA ASN A 19 8.63 4.49 19.03
C ASN A 19 8.94 3.44 20.12
N ARG A 20 8.66 3.81 21.38
CA ARG A 20 8.90 2.99 22.57
C ARG A 20 8.37 1.55 22.45
N ARG A 21 7.12 1.41 22.01
CA ARG A 21 6.46 0.11 21.85
C ARG A 21 7.17 -0.74 20.80
N ARG A 22 7.55 -0.15 19.67
CA ARG A 22 8.29 -0.84 18.60
C ARG A 22 9.64 -1.34 19.08
N LEU A 23 10.37 -0.54 19.85
CA LEU A 23 11.65 -0.96 20.43
C LEU A 23 11.46 -2.18 21.36
N GLN A 24 10.44 -2.13 22.23
CA GLN A 24 10.11 -3.25 23.12
C GLN A 24 9.69 -4.51 22.35
N GLU A 25 8.89 -4.39 21.30
CA GLU A 25 8.54 -5.52 20.43
C GLU A 25 9.79 -6.15 19.79
N ARG A 26 10.71 -5.33 19.27
CA ARG A 26 11.96 -5.82 18.68
C ARG A 26 12.79 -6.64 19.65
N ILE A 27 12.93 -6.17 20.89
CA ILE A 27 13.77 -6.81 21.90
C ILE A 27 13.09 -8.03 22.52
N TYR A 28 11.85 -7.91 22.99
CA TYR A 28 11.21 -8.95 23.79
C TYR A 28 10.42 -9.98 22.98
N ARG A 29 9.93 -9.61 21.79
CA ARG A 29 9.14 -10.52 20.94
C ARG A 29 9.97 -11.10 19.80
N TYR A 30 10.88 -10.32 19.23
CA TYR A 30 11.70 -10.76 18.09
C TYR A 30 13.14 -11.12 18.48
N ASP A 31 13.49 -10.99 19.76
CA ASP A 31 14.83 -11.28 20.30
C ASP A 31 15.96 -10.56 19.53
N TRP A 32 15.69 -9.33 19.06
CA TRP A 32 16.74 -8.51 18.45
C TRP A 32 17.67 -7.95 19.51
N ASP A 33 18.94 -7.84 19.15
CA ASP A 33 19.91 -7.07 19.92
C ASP A 33 19.52 -5.58 19.94
N ILE A 34 19.96 -4.88 20.99
CA ILE A 34 19.58 -3.48 21.23
C ILE A 34 20.01 -2.58 20.07
N GLU A 35 21.23 -2.75 19.55
CA GLU A 35 21.78 -1.92 18.47
C GLU A 35 20.96 -2.06 17.19
N ARG A 36 20.67 -3.29 16.77
CA ARG A 36 19.76 -3.57 15.64
C ARG A 36 18.36 -3.03 15.92
N ALA A 37 17.88 -3.14 17.16
CA ALA A 37 16.55 -2.70 17.53
C ALA A 37 16.37 -1.17 17.48
N ILE A 38 17.42 -0.38 17.70
CA ILE A 38 17.39 1.09 17.61
C ILE A 38 17.77 1.64 16.22
N THR A 39 18.53 0.90 15.40
CA THR A 39 19.06 1.40 14.12
C THR A 39 18.26 0.94 12.90
N GLN A 40 17.67 -0.25 12.93
CA GLN A 40 16.97 -0.76 11.76
C GLN A 40 15.73 0.10 11.49
N PRO A 41 15.54 0.66 10.28
CA PRO A 41 14.38 1.48 9.98
C PRO A 41 13.09 0.68 10.16
N VAL A 42 12.03 1.34 10.60
CA VAL A 42 10.69 0.72 10.62
C VAL A 42 10.31 0.47 9.17
N GLY A 43 10.22 -0.81 8.79
CA GLY A 43 9.75 -1.17 7.46
C GLY A 43 8.40 -0.51 7.23
N THR A 44 8.35 0.45 6.31
CA THR A 44 7.08 0.90 5.79
C THR A 44 6.57 -0.28 4.96
N LYS A 45 5.41 -0.83 5.33
CA LYS A 45 4.59 -1.43 4.28
C LYS A 45 4.23 -0.25 3.39
N LYS A 46 5.09 0.13 2.45
CA LYS A 46 4.55 0.70 1.22
C LYS A 46 3.53 -0.33 0.80
N MET A 47 2.26 0.07 0.80
CA MET A 47 1.29 -0.63 -0.02
C MET A 47 1.95 -0.53 -1.40
N ASP A 48 2.64 -1.59 -1.83
CA ASP A 48 3.22 -1.65 -3.15
C ASP A 48 2.00 -1.64 -4.08
N PHE A 49 1.48 -0.44 -4.37
CA PHE A 49 0.48 -0.20 -5.41
C PHE A 49 0.99 -0.81 -6.74
N ASP A 50 2.32 -0.92 -6.84
CA ASP A 50 3.08 -1.43 -7.97
C ASP A 50 3.12 -2.96 -8.09
N ARG A 51 2.89 -3.74 -7.02
CA ARG A 51 3.33 -5.15 -7.02
C ARG A 51 2.61 -6.04 -8.04
N LYS A 52 1.38 -5.67 -8.44
CA LYS A 52 0.61 -6.42 -9.45
C LYS A 52 0.26 -5.63 -10.70
N HIS A 53 0.03 -4.33 -10.56
CA HIS A 53 -0.47 -3.48 -11.65
C HIS A 53 0.43 -2.27 -11.93
N GLY A 54 1.58 -2.16 -11.24
CA GLY A 54 2.55 -1.10 -11.45
C GLY A 54 1.96 0.30 -11.26
N GLU A 55 2.57 1.23 -11.98
CA GLU A 55 2.20 2.64 -12.08
C GLU A 55 0.76 2.86 -12.58
N TRP A 56 0.14 1.90 -13.27
CA TRP A 56 -1.22 2.05 -13.79
C TRP A 56 -2.26 2.30 -12.71
N MET A 57 -1.98 1.81 -11.51
CA MET A 57 -2.78 2.08 -10.33
C MET A 57 -2.76 3.57 -9.96
N HIS A 58 -1.58 4.18 -10.00
CA HIS A 58 -1.39 5.60 -9.73
C HIS A 58 -2.01 6.47 -10.83
N ILE A 59 -1.81 6.07 -12.09
CA ILE A 59 -2.43 6.73 -13.25
C ILE A 59 -3.97 6.68 -13.13
N ALA A 60 -4.54 5.56 -12.70
CA ALA A 60 -5.99 5.45 -12.50
C ALA A 60 -6.50 6.44 -11.44
N GLU A 61 -5.82 6.53 -10.29
CA GLU A 61 -6.20 7.48 -9.23
C GLU A 61 -6.08 8.94 -9.69
N GLN A 62 -5.01 9.29 -10.42
CA GLN A 62 -4.85 10.62 -11.02
C GLN A 62 -5.96 10.95 -12.02
N ASN A 63 -6.51 9.96 -12.72
CA ASN A 63 -7.65 10.10 -13.63
C ASN A 63 -9.01 10.00 -12.93
N GLY A 64 -9.05 10.00 -11.58
CA GLY A 64 -10.30 9.89 -10.82
C GLY A 64 -10.96 8.52 -10.89
N VAL A 65 -10.25 7.50 -11.37
CA VAL A 65 -10.71 6.11 -11.40
C VAL A 65 -10.40 5.47 -10.06
N SER A 66 -11.47 5.11 -9.33
CA SER A 66 -11.30 4.42 -8.06
C SER A 66 -10.58 3.09 -8.24
N ARG A 67 -9.87 2.67 -7.19
CA ARG A 67 -9.17 1.39 -7.18
C ARG A 67 -10.07 0.22 -7.56
N PHE A 68 -11.23 0.16 -6.92
CA PHE A 68 -12.23 -0.86 -7.19
C PHE A 68 -12.64 -0.88 -8.67
N THR A 69 -12.86 0.30 -9.26
CA THR A 69 -13.21 0.44 -10.68
C THR A 69 -12.09 -0.08 -11.58
N PHE A 70 -10.84 0.31 -11.32
CA PHE A 70 -9.67 -0.14 -12.08
C PHE A 70 -9.52 -1.67 -12.05
N TYR A 71 -9.54 -2.28 -10.87
CA TYR A 71 -9.49 -3.75 -10.73
C TYR A 71 -10.67 -4.45 -11.43
N SER A 72 -11.88 -3.89 -11.31
CA SER A 72 -13.07 -4.43 -11.94
C SER A 72 -12.98 -4.39 -13.47
N ARG A 73 -12.33 -3.38 -14.04
CA ARG A 73 -12.05 -3.28 -15.49
C ARG A 73 -11.02 -4.30 -15.95
N LEU A 74 -9.91 -4.45 -15.21
CA LEU A 74 -8.92 -5.50 -15.51
C LEU A 74 -9.54 -6.91 -15.46
N LYS A 75 -10.42 -7.19 -14.48
CA LYS A 75 -11.13 -8.47 -14.40
C LYS A 75 -12.07 -8.70 -15.58
N ARG A 76 -12.56 -7.64 -16.23
CA ARG A 76 -13.36 -7.70 -17.47
C ARG A 76 -12.50 -7.82 -18.73
N GLY A 77 -11.18 -7.93 -18.61
CA GLY A 77 -10.28 -8.07 -19.75
C GLY A 77 -9.79 -6.74 -20.33
N TRP A 78 -10.07 -5.59 -19.70
CA TRP A 78 -9.61 -4.32 -20.21
C TRP A 78 -8.08 -4.22 -20.13
N SER A 79 -7.50 -3.55 -21.12
CA SER A 79 -6.08 -3.17 -21.05
C SER A 79 -5.84 -2.18 -19.90
N TYR A 80 -4.62 -2.18 -19.38
CA TYR A 80 -4.22 -1.26 -18.31
C TYR A 80 -4.50 0.21 -18.63
N HIS A 81 -4.16 0.64 -19.85
CA HIS A 81 -4.43 1.98 -20.33
C HIS A 81 -5.91 2.32 -20.30
N LEU A 82 -6.76 1.45 -20.87
CA LEU A 82 -8.20 1.65 -20.89
C LEU A 82 -8.79 1.64 -19.47
N ALA A 83 -8.30 0.73 -18.63
CA ALA A 83 -8.74 0.59 -17.24
C ALA A 83 -8.46 1.85 -16.41
N ALA A 84 -7.31 2.51 -16.63
CA ALA A 84 -6.87 3.67 -15.89
C ALA A 84 -7.42 5.00 -16.43
N THR A 85 -7.64 5.13 -17.74
CA THR A 85 -7.97 6.44 -18.37
C THR A 85 -9.45 6.68 -18.60
N LYS A 86 -10.27 5.63 -18.73
CA LYS A 86 -11.71 5.82 -18.98
C LYS A 86 -12.42 6.38 -17.74
N PRO A 87 -13.24 7.42 -17.84
CA PRO A 87 -13.99 7.93 -16.70
C PRO A 87 -15.00 6.88 -16.19
N PRO A 88 -15.27 6.81 -14.88
CA PRO A 88 -16.33 5.97 -14.36
C PRO A 88 -17.70 6.46 -14.87
N GLY A 89 -18.55 5.53 -15.30
CA GLY A 89 -19.91 5.85 -15.74
C GLY A 89 -20.87 6.20 -14.60
N LYS A 90 -22.07 6.64 -14.94
CA LYS A 90 -23.18 6.82 -13.98
C LYS A 90 -23.61 5.46 -13.41
N GLN A 91 -24.21 5.46 -12.22
CA GLN A 91 -24.80 4.24 -11.64
C GLN A 91 -25.77 3.61 -12.66
N GLY A 92 -25.65 2.29 -12.87
CA GLY A 92 -26.45 1.54 -13.83
C GLY A 92 -25.78 1.32 -15.19
N ASN A 93 -24.76 2.10 -15.55
CA ASN A 93 -24.02 1.90 -16.80
C ASN A 93 -23.18 0.61 -16.73
N ARG A 94 -23.40 -0.29 -17.69
CA ARG A 94 -22.52 -1.44 -17.92
C ARG A 94 -21.68 -1.15 -19.15
N TYR A 95 -20.38 -1.42 -19.08
CA TYR A 95 -19.49 -1.33 -20.22
C TYR A 95 -19.10 -2.73 -20.67
N ASP A 96 -18.85 -2.91 -21.97
CA ASP A 96 -18.31 -4.13 -22.55
C ASP A 96 -16.79 -4.26 -22.34
N GLU A 97 -16.18 -5.28 -22.95
CA GLU A 97 -14.73 -5.51 -22.89
C GLU A 97 -13.90 -4.43 -23.59
N ASN A 98 -14.50 -3.68 -24.52
CA ASN A 98 -13.88 -2.59 -25.28
C ASN A 98 -14.05 -1.22 -24.62
N GLY A 99 -14.87 -1.12 -23.57
CA GLY A 99 -15.19 0.13 -22.90
C GLY A 99 -16.32 0.92 -23.53
N GLU A 100 -17.15 0.27 -24.33
CA GLU A 100 -18.39 0.80 -24.89
C GLU A 100 -19.56 0.54 -23.94
N LEU A 101 -20.51 1.49 -23.88
CA LEU A 101 -21.71 1.33 -23.08
C LEU A 101 -22.54 0.18 -23.65
N LYS A 102 -22.78 -0.84 -22.85
CA LYS A 102 -23.80 -1.86 -23.15
C LYS A 102 -25.16 -1.17 -23.03
N GLU A 103 -25.80 -0.95 -24.17
CA GLU A 103 -27.24 -0.67 -24.18
C GLU A 103 -27.96 -1.82 -23.48
N VAL A 104 -28.70 -1.49 -22.44
CA VAL A 104 -29.61 -2.42 -21.79
C VAL A 104 -30.86 -2.41 -22.67
N MET A 105 -31.08 -3.47 -23.45
CA MET A 105 -32.38 -3.74 -24.08
C MET A 105 -33.44 -3.97 -23.01
#